data_AF-A0A485J8E1-F1
#
_entry.id   AF-A0A485J8E1-F1
#
_cell.length_a   1.000
_cell.length_b   1.000
_cell.length_c   1.000
_cell.angle_alpha   90.00
_cell.angle_beta   90.00
_cell.angle_gamma   90.00
#
_symmetry.space_group_name_H-M   'P 1'
#
loop_
_entity.id
_entity.type
_entity.pdbx_description
1 polymer ?
#
loop_
_entity_poly.entity_id
_entity_poly.type
_entity_poly.pdbx_seq_one_letter_code
_entity_poly.pdbx_strand_id
1 'polypeptide(L)'
;MRWKKLSPKAKELGQRAWWLYQIVAAVPLDWWQTQLQATPVELLRWAGKTDWQEALLRAWYHAVLREKNPQWAQAFLAMLPVGMSIHHPAGVKINAFELLQCLPVEEHEPMLRSLFSVVGGEHLQRYIALLPLNASLFSRHLSKQMVMKLHRWVQQDAARYDYALRHVMSDFACLLAPEVLNDVIEKWPHDAQQTPYCEAAFTALSAALAHRIQLHSLFVGETTL
;
A
#
# COMPACT_ATOMS: atom_id res chain seq x y z
N MET A 1 30.88 13.60 -36.09
CA MET A 1 29.80 13.67 -35.10
C MET A 1 30.09 12.70 -33.96
N ARG A 2 30.29 13.22 -32.74
CA ARG A 2 30.64 12.44 -31.55
C ARG A 2 29.33 12.06 -30.86
N TRP A 3 28.90 10.81 -30.97
CA TRP A 3 27.72 10.33 -30.24
C TRP A 3 28.03 10.33 -28.74
N LYS A 4 27.41 11.26 -28.01
CA LYS A 4 27.42 11.28 -26.56
C LYS A 4 26.57 10.09 -26.12
N LYS A 5 27.20 9.00 -25.64
CA LYS A 5 26.49 7.92 -24.93
C LYS A 5 25.80 8.54 -23.73
N LEU A 6 24.51 8.84 -23.87
CA LEU A 6 23.61 9.06 -22.75
C LEU A 6 23.45 7.70 -22.08
N SER A 7 24.24 7.42 -21.06
CA SER A 7 24.02 6.27 -20.18
C SER A 7 22.94 6.65 -19.17
N PRO A 8 21.75 6.00 -19.20
CA PRO A 8 20.92 5.98 -18.01
C PRO A 8 21.62 5.05 -17.03
N LYS A 9 22.08 5.57 -15.88
CA LYS A 9 22.63 4.75 -14.79
C LYS A 9 21.51 3.96 -14.11
N ALA A 10 20.98 2.94 -14.79
CA ALA A 10 20.60 1.71 -14.13
C ALA A 10 21.84 0.82 -14.25
N LYS A 11 22.38 0.30 -13.14
CA LYS A 11 23.43 -0.73 -13.24
C LYS A 11 22.82 -1.88 -14.04
N GLU A 12 23.29 -2.05 -15.27
CA GLU A 12 22.87 -3.19 -16.08
C GLU A 12 23.43 -4.45 -15.42
N LEU A 13 22.59 -5.47 -15.23
CA LEU A 13 23.03 -6.79 -14.81
C LEU A 13 24.22 -7.21 -15.66
N GLY A 14 25.28 -7.75 -15.05
CA GLY A 14 26.35 -8.38 -15.82
C GLY A 14 25.80 -9.47 -16.73
N GLN A 15 26.44 -9.74 -17.87
CA GLN A 15 25.91 -10.62 -18.92
C GLN A 15 25.36 -11.96 -18.39
N ARG A 16 26.07 -12.63 -17.48
CA ARG A 16 25.61 -13.89 -16.86
C ARG A 16 24.37 -13.71 -15.99
N ALA A 17 24.32 -12.64 -15.20
CA ALA A 17 23.18 -12.32 -14.35
C ALA A 17 21.96 -11.94 -15.19
N TRP A 18 22.17 -11.30 -16.34
CA TRP A 18 21.12 -11.05 -17.32
C TRP A 18 20.54 -12.35 -17.90
N TRP A 19 21.40 -13.30 -18.31
CA TRP A 19 20.93 -14.61 -18.78
C TRP A 19 20.15 -15.37 -17.70
N LEU A 20 20.67 -15.38 -16.47
CA LEU A 20 19.98 -15.99 -15.33
C LEU A 20 18.60 -15.35 -15.12
N TYR A 21 18.52 -14.02 -15.11
CA TYR A 21 17.25 -13.30 -15.01
C TYR A 21 16.25 -13.75 -16.08
N GLN A 22 16.66 -13.84 -17.35
CA GLN A 22 15.78 -14.25 -18.45
C GLN A 22 15.21 -15.65 -18.23
N ILE A 23 16.07 -16.60 -17.86
CA ILE A 23 15.67 -17.99 -17.61
C ILE A 23 14.71 -18.04 -16.41
N VAL A 24 15.09 -17.44 -15.28
CA VAL A 24 14.31 -17.50 -14.04
C VAL A 24 12.95 -16.83 -14.22
N ALA A 25 12.90 -15.70 -14.93
CA ALA A 25 11.65 -14.98 -15.17
C ALA A 25 10.69 -15.76 -16.07
N ALA A 26 11.19 -16.66 -16.93
CA ALA A 26 10.37 -17.48 -17.81
C ALA A 26 9.82 -18.75 -17.13
N VAL A 27 10.38 -19.17 -16.00
CA VAL A 27 9.94 -20.37 -15.27
C VAL A 27 8.75 -20.01 -14.36
N PRO A 28 7.63 -20.78 -14.41
CA PRO A 28 6.48 -20.55 -13.54
C PRO A 28 6.84 -20.56 -12.06
N LEU A 29 6.20 -19.71 -11.25
CA LEU A 29 6.52 -19.58 -9.83
C LEU A 29 6.38 -20.88 -9.03
N ASP A 30 5.32 -21.65 -9.31
CA ASP A 30 5.04 -22.92 -8.61
C ASP A 30 6.10 -24.01 -8.88
N TRP A 31 6.79 -23.94 -10.01
CA TRP A 31 7.89 -24.85 -10.33
C TRP A 31 9.03 -24.70 -9.32
N TRP A 32 9.37 -23.46 -8.94
CA TRP A 32 10.43 -23.20 -7.96
C TRP A 32 10.09 -23.78 -6.60
N GLN A 33 8.86 -23.60 -6.14
CA GLN A 33 8.40 -24.14 -4.86
C GLN A 33 8.43 -25.66 -4.86
N THR A 34 8.01 -26.29 -5.96
CA THR A 34 7.94 -27.75 -6.09
C THR A 34 9.33 -28.37 -6.24
N GLN A 35 10.21 -27.81 -7.07
CA GLN A 35 11.54 -28.39 -7.29
C GLN A 35 12.49 -28.17 -6.13
N LEU A 36 12.40 -27.00 -5.48
CA LEU A 36 13.26 -26.67 -4.35
C LEU A 36 12.64 -27.05 -3.00
N GLN A 37 11.41 -27.57 -3.00
CA GLN A 37 10.66 -27.95 -1.79
C GLN A 37 10.71 -26.86 -0.72
N ALA A 38 10.50 -25.61 -1.15
CA ALA A 38 10.68 -24.41 -0.34
C ALA A 38 9.57 -23.41 -0.58
N THR A 39 9.18 -22.70 0.47
CA THR A 39 8.20 -21.61 0.40
C THR A 39 8.80 -20.37 -0.30
N PRO A 40 7.97 -19.46 -0.84
CA PRO A 40 8.45 -18.20 -1.40
C PRO A 40 9.33 -17.40 -0.44
N VAL A 41 8.98 -17.38 0.86
CA VAL A 41 9.78 -16.70 1.91
C VAL A 41 11.17 -17.31 2.04
N GLU A 42 11.27 -18.64 2.01
CA GLU A 42 12.56 -19.34 2.08
C GLU A 42 13.40 -19.11 0.83
N LEU A 43 12.77 -19.10 -0.34
CA LEU A 43 13.44 -18.82 -1.63
C LEU A 43 13.99 -17.40 -1.69
N LEU A 44 13.20 -16.40 -1.26
CA LEU A 44 13.65 -15.01 -1.19
C LEU A 44 14.81 -14.85 -0.19
N ARG A 45 14.72 -15.51 0.97
CA ARG A 45 15.80 -15.53 1.97
C ARG A 45 17.05 -16.22 1.43
N TRP A 46 16.89 -17.31 0.69
CA TRP A 46 17.98 -18.02 0.05
C TRP A 46 18.67 -17.15 -1.01
N ALA A 47 17.91 -16.50 -1.89
CA ALA A 47 18.45 -15.59 -2.90
C ALA A 47 19.30 -14.47 -2.27
N GLY A 48 18.89 -13.95 -1.11
CA GLY A 48 19.64 -12.97 -0.34
C GLY A 48 21.00 -13.43 0.19
N LYS A 49 21.31 -14.72 0.14
CA LYS A 49 22.61 -15.30 0.52
C LYS A 49 23.52 -15.60 -0.68
N THR A 50 23.12 -15.18 -1.89
CA THR A 50 23.86 -15.48 -3.13
C THR A 50 24.31 -14.20 -3.82
N ASP A 51 25.36 -14.31 -4.63
CA ASP A 51 25.79 -13.22 -5.53
C ASP A 51 24.79 -12.94 -6.66
N TRP A 52 23.75 -13.76 -6.78
CA TRP A 52 22.70 -13.65 -7.80
C TRP A 52 21.42 -12.98 -7.30
N GLN A 53 21.43 -12.43 -6.08
CA GLN A 53 20.25 -11.83 -5.45
C GLN A 53 19.50 -10.85 -6.37
N GLU A 54 20.21 -9.93 -7.02
CA GLU A 54 19.59 -8.94 -7.91
C GLU A 54 18.84 -9.61 -9.08
N ALA A 55 19.46 -10.59 -9.75
CA ALA A 55 18.85 -11.29 -10.87
C ALA A 55 17.65 -12.13 -10.44
N LEU A 56 17.75 -12.84 -9.31
CA LEU A 56 16.69 -13.69 -8.76
C LEU A 56 15.49 -12.87 -8.28
N LEU A 57 15.73 -11.83 -7.46
CA LEU A 57 14.67 -10.96 -6.97
C LEU A 57 13.96 -10.25 -8.12
N ARG A 58 14.72 -9.74 -9.10
CA ARG A 58 14.13 -9.10 -10.28
C ARG A 58 13.30 -10.07 -11.10
N ALA A 59 13.79 -11.30 -11.33
CA ALA A 59 13.07 -12.30 -12.10
C ALA A 59 11.76 -12.72 -11.41
N TRP A 60 11.82 -13.07 -10.13
CA TRP A 60 10.63 -13.47 -9.39
C TRP A 60 9.66 -12.32 -9.19
N TYR A 61 10.12 -11.10 -8.91
CA TYR A 61 9.21 -9.94 -8.81
C TYR A 61 8.42 -9.73 -10.10
N HIS A 62 9.10 -9.79 -11.26
CA HIS A 62 8.42 -9.71 -12.56
C HIS A 62 7.43 -10.86 -12.79
N ALA A 63 7.81 -12.09 -12.41
CA ALA A 63 6.95 -13.25 -12.51
C ALA A 63 5.70 -13.13 -11.61
N VAL A 64 5.84 -12.59 -10.39
CA VAL A 64 4.72 -12.32 -9.47
C VAL A 64 3.71 -11.37 -10.09
N LEU A 65 4.18 -10.26 -10.67
CA LEU A 65 3.28 -9.29 -11.29
C LEU A 65 2.58 -9.84 -12.54
N ARG A 66 3.26 -10.72 -13.30
CA ARG A 66 2.70 -11.39 -14.48
C ARG A 66 1.65 -12.44 -14.10
N GLU A 67 1.99 -13.32 -13.16
CA GLU A 67 1.17 -14.47 -12.77
C GLU A 67 0.12 -14.09 -11.72
N LYS A 68 0.22 -12.90 -11.11
CA LYS A 68 -0.65 -12.42 -10.02
C LYS A 68 -0.71 -13.43 -8.87
N ASN A 69 0.44 -14.04 -8.54
CA ASN A 69 0.51 -15.09 -7.52
C ASN A 69 0.47 -14.47 -6.11
N PRO A 70 -0.59 -14.76 -5.31
CA PRO A 70 -0.77 -14.09 -4.02
C PRO A 70 0.25 -14.52 -2.97
N GLN A 71 0.65 -15.80 -2.96
CA GLN A 71 1.60 -16.32 -1.97
C GLN A 71 2.98 -15.66 -2.11
N TRP A 72 3.46 -15.50 -3.34
CA TRP A 72 4.70 -14.78 -3.59
C TRP A 72 4.56 -13.29 -3.36
N ALA A 73 3.42 -12.68 -3.71
CA ALA A 73 3.19 -11.26 -3.44
C ALA A 73 3.25 -10.97 -1.93
N GLN A 74 2.61 -11.79 -1.10
CA GLN A 74 2.72 -11.72 0.36
C GLN A 74 4.16 -11.88 0.85
N ALA A 75 4.93 -12.82 0.27
CA ALA A 75 6.33 -13.02 0.64
C ALA A 75 7.21 -11.81 0.31
N PHE A 76 6.98 -11.17 -0.85
CA PHE A 76 7.65 -9.91 -1.20
C PHE A 76 7.22 -8.77 -0.27
N LEU A 77 5.92 -8.64 0.02
CA LEU A 77 5.37 -7.65 0.94
C LEU A 77 5.98 -7.77 2.35
N ALA A 78 6.22 -8.99 2.83
CA ALA A 78 6.86 -9.25 4.11
C ALA A 78 8.34 -8.81 4.19
N MET A 79 9.00 -8.57 3.05
CA MET A 79 10.36 -8.02 3.01
C MET A 79 10.42 -6.49 3.11
N LEU A 80 9.29 -5.80 2.95
CA LEU A 80 9.28 -4.34 2.99
C LEU A 80 9.46 -3.87 4.44
N PRO A 81 10.39 -2.93 4.68
CA PRO A 81 10.47 -2.27 5.97
C PRO A 81 9.15 -1.55 6.31
N VAL A 82 8.82 -1.48 7.60
CA VAL A 82 7.63 -0.77 8.09
C VAL A 82 7.64 0.68 7.60
N GLY A 83 6.51 1.14 7.06
CA GLY A 83 6.36 2.49 6.54
C GLY A 83 6.91 2.74 5.13
N MET A 84 7.50 1.73 4.47
CA MET A 84 8.01 1.88 3.10
C MET A 84 7.05 1.27 2.09
N SER A 85 6.57 2.07 1.13
CA SER A 85 5.81 1.58 -0.02
C SER A 85 6.68 1.20 -1.21
N ILE A 86 7.94 1.66 -1.24
CA ILE A 86 8.95 1.30 -2.24
C ILE A 86 10.22 0.89 -1.50
N HIS A 87 10.75 -0.28 -1.82
CA HIS A 87 12.00 -0.81 -1.26
C HIS A 87 12.94 -1.24 -2.39
N HIS A 88 14.26 -1.09 -2.20
CA HIS A 88 15.28 -1.34 -3.22
C HIS A 88 16.32 -2.42 -2.82
N PRO A 89 15.92 -3.63 -2.40
CA PRO A 89 16.88 -4.66 -2.03
C PRO A 89 17.70 -5.07 -3.25
N ALA A 90 19.03 -5.10 -3.09
CA ALA A 90 19.98 -5.36 -4.17
C ALA A 90 19.75 -4.49 -5.43
N GLY A 91 19.19 -3.29 -5.29
CA GLY A 91 18.89 -2.39 -6.41
C GLY A 91 17.59 -2.69 -7.17
N VAL A 92 16.85 -3.74 -6.80
CA VAL A 92 15.55 -4.09 -7.42
C VAL A 92 14.44 -3.26 -6.79
N LYS A 93 13.75 -2.44 -7.58
CA LYS A 93 12.60 -1.67 -7.10
C LYS A 93 11.40 -2.59 -6.87
N ILE A 94 11.00 -2.74 -5.62
CA ILE A 94 9.80 -3.47 -5.19
C ILE A 94 8.77 -2.44 -4.72
N ASN A 95 7.54 -2.54 -5.22
CA ASN A 95 6.46 -1.58 -4.96
C ASN A 95 5.28 -2.29 -4.28
N ALA A 96 4.97 -1.89 -3.05
CA ALA A 96 3.88 -2.47 -2.27
C ALA A 96 2.53 -2.44 -3.00
N PHE A 97 2.24 -1.35 -3.71
CA PHE A 97 0.96 -1.16 -4.40
C PHE A 97 0.82 -2.03 -5.64
N GLU A 98 1.92 -2.47 -6.27
CA GLU A 98 1.88 -3.45 -7.37
C GLU A 98 1.64 -4.87 -6.82
N LEU A 99 2.20 -5.16 -5.65
CA LEU A 99 2.01 -6.44 -4.96
C LEU A 99 0.61 -6.58 -4.36
N LEU A 100 0.05 -5.51 -3.81
CA LEU A 100 -1.34 -5.50 -3.32
C LEU A 100 -2.33 -5.83 -4.45
N GLN A 101 -2.07 -5.39 -5.69
CA GLN A 101 -2.89 -5.78 -6.85
C GLN A 101 -2.81 -7.28 -7.23
N CYS A 102 -1.97 -8.06 -6.55
CA CYS A 102 -1.89 -9.51 -6.70
C CYS A 102 -2.64 -10.25 -5.58
N LEU A 103 -3.22 -9.52 -4.62
CA LEU A 103 -3.98 -10.07 -3.50
C LEU A 103 -5.47 -9.73 -3.65
N PRO A 104 -6.36 -10.57 -3.07
CA PRO A 104 -7.73 -10.15 -2.80
C PRO A 104 -7.75 -8.95 -1.84
N VAL A 105 -8.73 -8.06 -2.01
CA VAL A 105 -8.85 -6.82 -1.21
C VAL A 105 -8.98 -7.13 0.29
N GLU A 106 -9.62 -8.25 0.61
CA GLU A 106 -9.84 -8.74 1.97
C GLU A 106 -8.52 -9.06 2.69
N GLU A 107 -7.45 -9.34 1.94
CA GLU A 107 -6.13 -9.65 2.47
C GLU A 107 -5.22 -8.41 2.61
N HIS A 108 -5.69 -7.22 2.21
CA HIS A 108 -4.85 -6.01 2.25
C HIS A 108 -4.58 -5.53 3.67
N GLU A 109 -5.54 -5.65 4.60
CA GLU A 109 -5.47 -4.96 5.89
C GLU A 109 -4.21 -5.23 6.73
N PRO A 110 -3.71 -6.48 6.84
CA PRO A 110 -2.45 -6.75 7.52
C PRO A 110 -1.29 -5.92 6.98
N MET A 111 -1.24 -5.74 5.66
CA MET A 111 -0.21 -4.96 5.01
C MET A 111 -0.44 -3.46 5.16
N LEU A 112 -1.68 -2.97 5.12
CA LEU A 112 -1.97 -1.55 5.36
C LEU A 112 -1.50 -1.10 6.75
N ARG A 113 -1.60 -1.97 7.77
CA ARG A 113 -1.10 -1.65 9.12
C ARG A 113 0.41 -1.36 9.12
N SER A 114 1.17 -2.08 8.31
CA SER A 114 2.63 -1.91 8.16
C SER A 114 2.99 -0.74 7.25
N LEU A 115 2.31 -0.61 6.10
CA LEU A 115 2.57 0.43 5.10
C LEU A 115 2.26 1.83 5.62
N PHE A 116 1.10 2.00 6.25
CA PHE A 116 0.66 3.28 6.79
C PHE A 116 1.22 3.48 8.20
N SER A 117 2.53 3.41 8.42
CA SER A 117 3.12 3.73 9.73
C SER A 117 2.80 5.18 10.14
N VAL A 118 2.75 6.08 9.16
CA VAL A 118 2.15 7.41 9.17
C VAL A 118 1.09 7.46 8.06
N VAL A 119 -0.03 8.15 8.29
CA VAL A 119 -1.06 8.32 7.27
C VAL A 119 -0.77 9.61 6.50
N GLY A 120 -0.28 9.48 5.27
CA GLY A 120 -0.11 10.59 4.33
C GLY A 120 -1.06 10.48 3.14
N GLY A 121 -1.35 11.61 2.50
CA GLY A 121 -2.27 11.70 1.37
C GLY A 121 -1.84 10.85 0.17
N GLU A 122 -0.55 10.82 -0.16
CA GLU A 122 -0.02 10.08 -1.32
C GLU A 122 -0.25 8.57 -1.21
N HIS A 123 0.00 7.96 -0.04
CA HIS A 123 -0.24 6.53 0.16
C HIS A 123 -1.73 6.19 0.13
N LEU A 124 -2.58 7.04 0.74
CA LEU A 124 -4.04 6.84 0.71
C LEU A 124 -4.55 6.92 -0.72
N GLN A 125 -4.14 7.94 -1.46
CA GLN A 125 -4.56 8.15 -2.85
C GLN A 125 -4.14 6.97 -3.72
N ARG A 126 -2.91 6.48 -3.56
CA ARG A 126 -2.43 5.32 -4.30
C ARG A 126 -3.17 4.06 -3.93
N TYR A 127 -3.45 3.82 -2.65
CA TYR A 127 -4.24 2.66 -2.22
C TYR A 127 -5.65 2.69 -2.78
N ILE A 128 -6.34 3.83 -2.65
CA ILE A 128 -7.71 4.02 -3.15
C ILE A 128 -7.77 3.82 -4.66
N ALA A 129 -6.78 4.28 -5.41
CA ALA A 129 -6.70 4.06 -6.85
C ALA A 129 -6.56 2.58 -7.26
N LEU A 130 -6.20 1.68 -6.33
CA LEU A 130 -6.17 0.23 -6.58
C LEU A 130 -7.52 -0.45 -6.36
N LEU A 131 -8.42 0.17 -5.61
CA LEU A 131 -9.62 -0.47 -5.14
C LEU A 131 -10.67 -0.57 -6.26
N PRO A 132 -11.37 -1.70 -6.39
CA PRO A 132 -12.56 -1.77 -7.22
C PRO A 132 -13.67 -0.89 -6.61
N LEU A 133 -14.63 -0.47 -7.44
CA LEU A 133 -15.73 0.40 -7.00
C LEU A 133 -16.55 -0.19 -5.84
N ASN A 134 -16.64 -1.51 -5.76
CA ASN A 134 -17.37 -2.27 -4.74
C ASN A 134 -16.45 -2.83 -3.64
N ALA A 135 -15.28 -2.23 -3.42
CA ALA A 135 -14.37 -2.65 -2.36
C ALA A 135 -15.06 -2.65 -0.99
N SER A 136 -14.73 -3.64 -0.17
CA SER A 136 -15.21 -3.73 1.20
C SER A 136 -14.69 -2.58 2.06
N LEU A 137 -15.48 -2.21 3.07
CA LEU A 137 -15.04 -1.26 4.08
C LEU A 137 -13.87 -1.84 4.87
N PHE A 138 -13.04 -0.96 5.40
CA PHE A 138 -12.09 -1.34 6.43
C PHE A 138 -12.82 -1.91 7.63
N SER A 139 -12.20 -2.92 8.24
CA SER A 139 -12.59 -3.42 9.54
C SER A 139 -12.59 -2.29 10.57
N ARG A 140 -13.38 -2.48 11.62
CA ARG A 140 -13.42 -1.56 12.76
C ARG A 140 -12.02 -1.34 13.35
N HIS A 141 -11.19 -2.37 13.39
CA HIS A 141 -9.83 -2.29 13.94
C HIS A 141 -8.93 -1.42 13.05
N LEU A 142 -8.90 -1.67 11.74
CA LEU A 142 -8.10 -0.88 10.82
C LEU A 142 -8.60 0.57 10.76
N SER A 143 -9.90 0.79 10.73
CA SER A 143 -10.51 2.13 10.74
C SER A 143 -10.03 2.96 11.94
N LYS A 144 -10.10 2.39 13.16
CA LYS A 144 -9.60 3.06 14.38
C LYS A 144 -8.11 3.39 14.30
N GLN A 145 -7.30 2.45 13.79
CA GLN A 145 -5.87 2.66 13.61
C GLN A 145 -5.56 3.78 12.62
N MET A 146 -6.24 3.80 11.48
CA MET A 146 -6.05 4.82 10.44
C MET A 146 -6.49 6.20 10.92
N VAL A 147 -7.64 6.30 11.59
CA VAL A 147 -8.12 7.57 12.18
C VAL A 147 -7.16 8.08 13.25
N MET A 148 -6.70 7.23 14.16
CA MET A 148 -5.71 7.62 15.17
C MET A 148 -4.41 8.14 14.54
N LYS A 149 -3.93 7.48 13.47
CA LYS A 149 -2.72 7.90 12.76
C LYS A 149 -2.95 9.19 11.97
N LEU A 150 -4.12 9.38 11.36
CA LEU A 150 -4.53 10.63 10.70
C LEU A 150 -4.54 11.79 11.71
N HIS A 151 -5.18 11.62 12.87
CA HIS A 151 -5.21 12.65 13.92
C HIS A 151 -3.80 12.99 14.39
N ARG A 152 -2.91 12.00 14.53
CA ARG A 152 -1.49 12.28 14.83
C ARG A 152 -0.76 12.99 13.69
N TRP A 153 -1.08 12.67 12.43
CA TRP A 153 -0.45 13.29 11.26
C TRP A 153 -0.81 14.76 11.13
N VAL A 154 -2.10 15.11 11.22
CA VAL A 154 -2.56 16.50 11.01
C VAL A 154 -2.01 17.49 12.04
N GLN A 155 -1.59 17.01 13.22
CA GLN A 155 -0.92 17.83 14.24
C GLN A 155 0.54 18.18 13.89
N GLN A 156 1.14 17.51 12.90
CA GLN A 156 2.50 17.79 12.46
C GLN A 156 2.53 18.96 11.48
N ASP A 157 3.54 19.82 11.57
CA ASP A 157 3.70 20.95 10.66
C ASP A 157 3.81 20.52 9.19
N ALA A 158 4.43 19.36 8.94
CA ALA A 158 4.53 18.76 7.62
C ALA A 158 3.17 18.48 6.96
N ALA A 159 2.11 18.19 7.73
CA ALA A 159 0.79 17.90 7.19
C ALA A 159 0.14 19.11 6.51
N ARG A 160 0.58 20.34 6.83
CA ARG A 160 0.13 21.56 6.14
C ARG A 160 0.46 21.54 4.66
N TYR A 161 1.55 20.88 4.29
CA TYR A 161 2.03 20.73 2.92
C TYR A 161 1.54 19.44 2.24
N ASP A 162 0.74 18.63 2.93
CA ASP A 162 0.14 17.43 2.35
C ASP A 162 -1.12 17.77 1.57
N TYR A 163 -0.93 18.29 0.35
CA TYR A 163 -2.05 18.66 -0.53
C TYR A 163 -2.85 17.45 -0.97
N ALA A 164 -2.21 16.29 -1.17
CA ALA A 164 -2.87 15.05 -1.53
C ALA A 164 -3.89 14.62 -0.47
N LEU A 165 -3.58 14.85 0.82
CA LEU A 165 -4.49 14.55 1.92
C LEU A 165 -5.84 15.25 1.75
N ARG A 166 -5.83 16.52 1.35
CA ARG A 166 -7.06 17.33 1.19
C ARG A 166 -8.00 16.76 0.14
N HIS A 167 -7.45 16.15 -0.91
CA HIS A 167 -8.22 15.59 -2.01
C HIS A 167 -8.76 14.20 -1.70
N VAL A 168 -8.02 13.40 -0.93
CA VAL A 168 -8.37 11.99 -0.67
C VAL A 168 -9.32 11.79 0.51
N MET A 169 -9.61 12.84 1.30
CA MET A 169 -10.44 12.72 2.51
C MET A 169 -11.84 12.16 2.25
N SER A 170 -12.50 12.59 1.18
CA SER A 170 -13.85 12.09 0.87
C SER A 170 -13.85 10.60 0.56
N ASP A 171 -12.88 10.13 -0.23
CA ASP A 171 -12.73 8.71 -0.55
C ASP A 171 -12.31 7.90 0.69
N PHE A 172 -11.42 8.45 1.51
CA PHE A 172 -11.04 7.85 2.78
C PHE A 172 -12.25 7.69 3.71
N ALA A 173 -13.14 8.69 3.76
CA ALA A 173 -14.39 8.62 4.52
C ALA A 173 -15.25 7.42 4.09
N CYS A 174 -15.27 7.12 2.79
CA CYS A 174 -16.02 5.99 2.21
C CYS A 174 -15.46 4.63 2.59
N LEU A 175 -14.18 4.53 2.96
CA LEU A 175 -13.57 3.27 3.39
C LEU A 175 -13.74 2.96 4.88
N LEU A 176 -14.06 3.95 5.70
CA LEU A 176 -14.14 3.76 7.15
C LEU A 176 -15.36 2.92 7.55
N ALA A 177 -15.18 2.10 8.60
CA ALA A 177 -16.26 1.38 9.24
C ALA A 177 -17.29 2.35 9.85
N PRO A 178 -18.61 2.07 9.77
CA PRO A 178 -19.66 2.96 10.27
C PRO A 178 -19.53 3.27 11.76
N GLU A 179 -18.98 2.36 12.55
CA GLU A 179 -18.87 2.49 14.01
C GLU A 179 -17.78 3.45 14.47
N VAL A 180 -17.00 4.02 13.55
CA VAL A 180 -15.97 5.02 13.88
C VAL A 180 -16.31 6.42 13.40
N LEU A 181 -17.34 6.60 12.57
CA LEU A 181 -17.56 7.85 11.81
C LEU A 181 -17.77 9.07 12.73
N ASN A 182 -18.58 8.93 13.79
CA ASN A 182 -18.82 10.03 14.75
C ASN A 182 -17.53 10.43 15.48
N ASP A 183 -16.76 9.44 15.94
CA ASP A 183 -15.51 9.64 16.68
C ASP A 183 -14.45 10.39 15.86
N VAL A 184 -14.48 10.32 14.52
CA VAL A 184 -13.48 10.98 13.67
C VAL A 184 -13.54 12.50 13.82
N ILE A 185 -14.74 13.07 13.72
CA ILE A 185 -14.92 14.53 13.76
C ILE A 185 -14.90 15.03 15.20
N GLU A 186 -15.55 14.32 16.13
CA GLU A 186 -15.59 14.70 17.54
C GLU A 186 -14.20 14.81 18.17
N LYS A 187 -13.28 13.94 17.75
CA LYS A 187 -11.92 13.86 18.28
C LYS A 187 -10.88 14.49 17.35
N TRP A 188 -11.32 15.27 16.36
CA TRP A 188 -10.41 15.94 15.45
C TRP A 188 -9.50 16.90 16.23
N PRO A 189 -8.18 16.91 15.99
CA PRO A 189 -7.27 17.81 16.70
C PRO A 189 -7.47 19.28 16.33
N HIS A 190 -7.38 20.17 17.32
CA HIS A 190 -7.49 21.62 17.15
C HIS A 190 -6.26 22.33 17.72
N ASP A 191 -5.96 23.51 17.20
CA ASP A 191 -4.92 24.39 17.73
C ASP A 191 -5.37 25.15 18.99
N ALA A 192 -4.49 26.02 19.52
CA ALA A 192 -4.77 26.78 20.73
C ALA A 192 -5.98 27.74 20.58
N GLN A 193 -6.31 28.13 19.35
CA GLN A 193 -7.44 28.97 18.99
C GLN A 193 -8.71 28.16 18.70
N GLN A 194 -8.70 26.85 18.94
CA GLN A 194 -9.80 25.92 18.61
C GLN A 194 -10.09 25.85 17.10
N THR A 195 -9.09 26.12 16.25
CA THR A 195 -9.19 25.92 14.80
C THR A 195 -8.75 24.49 14.46
N PRO A 196 -9.50 23.74 13.63
CA PRO A 196 -9.11 22.37 13.28
C PRO A 196 -7.80 22.37 12.50
N TYR A 197 -6.87 21.48 12.88
CA TYR A 197 -5.67 21.27 12.09
C TYR A 197 -6.05 20.79 10.68
N CYS A 198 -5.35 21.31 9.66
CA CYS A 198 -5.62 21.03 8.25
C CYS A 198 -7.10 21.26 7.88
N GLU A 199 -7.63 22.46 8.13
CA GLU A 199 -9.04 22.84 7.95
C GLU A 199 -9.68 22.33 6.65
N ALA A 200 -9.01 22.48 5.50
CA ALA A 200 -9.54 21.97 4.23
C ALA A 200 -9.78 20.44 4.22
N ALA A 201 -8.88 19.68 4.86
CA ALA A 201 -9.04 18.23 5.01
C ALA A 201 -10.16 17.91 6.01
N PHE A 202 -10.24 18.65 7.11
CA PHE A 202 -11.33 18.54 8.09
C PHE A 202 -12.70 18.79 7.44
N THR A 203 -12.85 19.85 6.65
CA THR A 203 -14.10 20.20 5.96
C THR A 203 -14.50 19.12 4.96
N ALA A 204 -13.57 18.66 4.12
CA ALA A 204 -13.84 17.60 3.15
C ALA A 204 -14.27 16.29 3.82
N LEU A 205 -13.55 15.89 4.88
CA LEU A 205 -13.86 14.68 5.64
C LEU A 205 -15.21 14.80 6.35
N SER A 206 -15.47 15.93 7.01
CA SER A 206 -16.73 16.18 7.73
C SER A 206 -17.93 16.12 6.80
N ALA A 207 -17.84 16.75 5.63
CA ALA A 207 -18.90 16.71 4.63
C ALA A 207 -19.18 15.26 4.19
N ALA A 208 -18.16 14.49 3.84
CA ALA A 208 -18.33 13.10 3.42
C ALA A 208 -18.89 12.20 4.52
N LEU A 209 -18.42 12.36 5.76
CA LEU A 209 -18.91 11.60 6.91
C LEU A 209 -20.36 11.92 7.24
N ALA A 210 -20.78 13.19 7.19
CA ALA A 210 -22.17 13.59 7.41
C ALA A 210 -23.13 12.87 6.44
N HIS A 211 -22.78 12.83 5.14
CA HIS A 211 -23.56 12.10 4.13
C HIS A 211 -23.61 10.60 4.44
N ARG A 212 -22.48 9.97 4.82
CA ARG A 212 -22.45 8.54 5.15
C ARG A 212 -23.25 8.19 6.40
N ILE A 213 -23.18 9.01 7.45
CA ILE A 213 -23.95 8.82 8.69
C ILE A 213 -25.45 8.87 8.37
N GLN A 214 -25.88 9.88 7.60
CA GLN A 214 -27.28 10.00 7.17
C GLN A 214 -27.73 8.79 6.35
N LEU A 215 -26.96 8.39 5.34
CA LEU A 215 -27.29 7.20 4.52
C LEU A 215 -27.37 5.94 5.36
N HIS A 216 -26.39 5.70 6.23
CA HIS A 216 -26.39 4.53 7.13
C HIS A 216 -27.62 4.52 8.04
N SER A 217 -28.04 5.67 8.58
CA SER A 217 -29.24 5.75 9.43
C SER A 217 -30.54 5.39 8.71
N LEU A 218 -30.63 5.62 7.39
CA LEU A 218 -31.80 5.27 6.59
C LEU A 218 -31.91 3.76 6.37
N PHE A 219 -30.78 3.07 6.14
CA PHE A 219 -30.78 1.65 5.79
C PHE A 219 -30.72 0.71 7.01
N VAL A 220 -30.20 1.16 8.16
CA VAL A 220 -30.18 0.34 9.39
C VAL A 220 -31.60 0.01 9.91
N GLY A 221 -32.60 0.81 9.55
CA GLY A 221 -34.00 0.56 9.91
C GLY A 221 -34.75 -0.44 9.01
N GLU A 222 -34.23 -0.76 7.82
CA GLU A 222 -34.93 -1.60 6.82
C GLU A 222 -34.59 -3.09 6.91
N THR A 223 -33.56 -3.48 7.66
CA THR A 223 -33.15 -4.90 7.84
C THR A 223 -33.92 -5.67 8.93
N THR A 224 -35.07 -5.16 9.39
CA THR A 224 -35.94 -5.80 10.38
C THR A 224 -37.36 -6.09 9.87
N LEU A 225 -37.48 -6.56 8.63
CA LEU A 225 -38.73 -7.13 8.09
C LEU A 225 -38.48 -8.51 7.47
#